data_AF-A0A7S2E1F6-F1
#
_entry.id   AF-A0A7S2E1F6-F1
#
_cell.length_a   1.000
_cell.length_b   1.000
_cell.length_c   1.000
_cell.angle_alpha   90.00
_cell.angle_beta   90.00
_cell.angle_gamma   90.00
#
_symmetry.space_group_name_H-M   'P 1'
#
loop_
_entity.id
_entity.type
_entity.pdbx_description
1 polymer ?
#
loop_
_entity_poly.entity_id
_entity_poly.type
_entity_poly.pdbx_seq_one_letter_code
_entity_poly.pdbx_strand_id
1 'polypeptide(L)'
;ESKKEDGWRSFLAYGKLIYHGDKGEGSYSVELSGEAPLMTDRGDKSGRGAEYSALEVFEGKLLTFDDRTGNMDELVPAEGLSFTVAPALAADGSNIQILMGDGSKNKPLKCEWSSQKGGKLYVGSTGKERTDDDGNIVHEGEMYVKIIDPAMNIEHADWRPLYNGLRDASITKQGAGYIIHEGARWSDVHGLWFFLPRKASRKPYDEIADTKKCINLMMAAADDIDETAGDKVHLQSYLDKFPLRGCSDFLFVPGTNDGHIFVIRTEEALDGTITTYASVITLEAKVLMTECVLAKGRKFEGAAWVGGFGPFPPAGPSDTVIFNAAASGATPE
;
A
#
# COMPACT_ATOMS: atom_id res chain seq x y z
N GLU A 1 9.66 0.01 -15.16
CA GLU A 1 10.33 0.00 -16.49
C GLU A 1 10.77 -1.42 -16.81
N SER A 2 10.22 -2.03 -17.87
CA SER A 2 10.89 -2.50 -19.10
C SER A 2 11.97 -3.61 -19.00
N LYS A 3 11.67 -4.69 -19.75
CA LYS A 3 12.55 -5.83 -20.05
C LYS A 3 13.89 -5.36 -20.63
N LYS A 4 14.99 -5.89 -20.07
CA LYS A 4 16.37 -5.81 -20.53
C LYS A 4 16.77 -7.13 -21.19
N GLU A 5 17.92 -7.16 -21.86
CA GLU A 5 18.47 -8.40 -22.46
C GLU A 5 18.60 -9.51 -21.41
N ASP A 6 18.91 -9.14 -20.16
CA ASP A 6 19.20 -10.09 -19.06
C ASP A 6 18.11 -10.17 -17.98
N GLY A 7 16.91 -9.61 -18.20
CA GLY A 7 15.80 -9.71 -17.23
C GLY A 7 14.93 -8.47 -17.11
N TRP A 8 14.36 -8.24 -15.93
CA TRP A 8 13.50 -7.11 -15.58
C TRP A 8 14.13 -6.26 -14.48
N ARG A 9 13.76 -4.98 -14.44
CA ARG A 9 14.36 -4.00 -13.54
C ARG A 9 13.31 -3.18 -12.79
N SER A 10 13.53 -3.03 -11.50
CA SER A 10 12.88 -2.04 -10.66
C SER A 10 13.92 -1.20 -9.92
N PHE A 11 13.49 -0.34 -9.00
CA PHE A 11 14.35 0.52 -8.18
C PHE A 11 13.82 0.59 -6.75
N LEU A 12 14.73 0.54 -5.79
CA LEU A 12 14.48 0.86 -4.39
C LEU A 12 15.04 2.25 -4.11
N ALA A 13 14.17 3.24 -3.95
CA ALA A 13 14.56 4.54 -3.41
C ALA A 13 14.59 4.49 -1.89
N TYR A 14 15.57 5.16 -1.28
CA TYR A 14 15.70 5.20 0.17
C TYR A 14 16.09 6.60 0.65
N GLY A 15 15.65 6.94 1.86
CA GLY A 15 15.74 8.29 2.38
C GLY A 15 15.32 8.38 3.84
N LYS A 16 15.02 9.62 4.26
CA LYS A 16 14.59 9.94 5.62
C LYS A 16 13.32 10.77 5.57
N LEU A 17 12.37 10.43 6.44
CA LEU A 17 11.33 11.36 6.87
C LEU A 17 11.84 12.05 8.14
N ILE A 18 11.90 13.38 8.14
CA ILE A 18 12.47 14.18 9.22
C ILE A 18 11.35 14.98 9.86
N TYR A 19 11.20 14.87 11.19
CA TYR A 19 10.27 15.67 11.96
C TYR A 19 10.95 16.94 12.49
N HIS A 20 10.32 18.09 12.28
CA HIS A 20 10.85 19.42 12.60
C HIS A 20 10.15 20.08 13.79
N GLY A 21 9.33 19.34 14.55
CA GLY A 21 8.40 19.85 15.56
C GLY A 21 7.04 20.21 14.97
N ASP A 22 6.06 20.51 15.82
CA ASP A 22 4.72 20.94 15.39
C ASP A 22 4.79 22.33 14.75
N LYS A 23 4.84 22.35 13.43
CA LYS A 23 4.96 23.56 12.58
C LYS A 23 3.86 23.60 11.53
N GLY A 24 2.72 22.94 11.78
CA GLY A 24 1.67 22.78 10.77
C GLY A 24 2.22 22.07 9.53
N GLU A 25 2.02 22.63 8.34
CA GLU A 25 2.46 22.04 7.07
C GLU A 25 3.99 21.89 6.91
N GLY A 26 4.78 22.53 7.78
CA GLY A 26 6.24 22.41 7.82
C GLY A 26 6.76 21.44 8.89
N SER A 27 5.89 20.59 9.44
CA SER A 27 6.27 19.67 10.53
C SER A 27 7.16 18.53 10.05
N TYR A 28 7.09 18.16 8.77
CA TYR A 28 7.95 17.14 8.19
C TYR A 28 8.61 17.59 6.88
N SER A 29 9.77 16.99 6.58
CA SER A 29 10.35 16.94 5.25
C SER A 29 10.76 15.51 4.88
N VAL A 30 10.77 15.20 3.59
CA VAL A 30 11.28 13.94 3.06
C VAL A 30 12.53 14.20 2.22
N GLU A 31 13.57 13.43 2.45
CA GLU A 31 14.84 13.52 1.74
C GLU A 31 15.22 12.14 1.21
N LEU A 32 15.21 11.95 -0.12
CA LEU A 32 15.77 10.76 -0.75
C LEU A 32 17.30 10.89 -0.82
N SER A 33 18.00 9.92 -0.24
CA SER A 33 19.47 9.88 -0.21
C SER A 33 20.08 9.04 -1.34
N GLY A 34 19.28 8.21 -2.01
CA GLY A 34 19.75 7.41 -3.13
C GLY A 34 18.69 6.45 -3.66
N GLU A 35 19.06 5.75 -4.74
CA GLU A 35 18.29 4.66 -5.33
C GLU A 35 19.21 3.48 -5.63
N ALA A 36 18.71 2.26 -5.44
CA ALA A 36 19.38 1.03 -5.84
C ALA A 36 18.59 0.34 -6.96
N PRO A 37 19.23 -0.07 -8.07
CA PRO A 37 18.56 -0.87 -9.08
C PRO A 37 18.28 -2.27 -8.53
N LEU A 38 17.08 -2.79 -8.80
CA LEU A 38 16.68 -4.15 -8.47
C LEU A 38 16.58 -4.94 -9.78
N MET A 39 17.36 -6.00 -9.91
CA MET A 39 17.40 -6.84 -11.12
C MET A 39 16.89 -8.24 -10.80
N THR A 40 16.05 -8.78 -11.67
CA THR A 40 15.53 -10.15 -11.57
C THR A 40 15.31 -10.74 -12.97
N ASP A 41 15.54 -12.04 -13.12
CA ASP A 41 15.23 -12.81 -14.32
C ASP A 41 13.88 -13.55 -14.21
N ARG A 42 13.11 -13.26 -13.15
CA ARG A 42 11.82 -13.90 -12.89
C ARG A 42 10.68 -13.05 -13.44
N GLY A 43 10.15 -13.47 -14.59
CA GLY A 43 9.00 -12.86 -15.24
C GLY A 43 7.91 -13.85 -15.62
N ASP A 44 6.78 -13.31 -16.07
CA ASP A 44 5.63 -14.04 -16.58
C ASP A 44 5.83 -14.46 -18.05
N LYS A 45 4.90 -15.28 -18.55
CA LYS A 45 4.91 -15.77 -19.95
C LYS A 45 4.65 -14.67 -20.98
N SER A 46 4.13 -13.52 -20.54
CA SER A 46 3.86 -12.34 -21.38
C SER A 46 5.06 -11.40 -21.44
N GLY A 47 6.18 -11.74 -20.78
CA GLY A 47 7.40 -10.95 -20.81
C GLY A 47 7.40 -9.79 -19.82
N ARG A 48 6.63 -9.86 -18.74
CA ARG A 48 6.54 -8.84 -17.68
C ARG A 48 7.10 -9.39 -16.35
N GLY A 49 7.64 -8.52 -15.51
CA GLY A 49 8.26 -8.88 -14.24
C GLY A 49 8.90 -7.66 -13.58
N ALA A 50 9.30 -7.81 -12.31
CA ALA A 50 9.80 -6.70 -11.47
C ALA A 50 8.80 -5.53 -11.35
N GLU A 51 7.50 -5.81 -11.46
CA GLU A 51 6.43 -4.84 -11.25
C GLU A 51 5.99 -4.93 -9.79
N TYR A 52 6.85 -4.39 -8.94
CA TYR A 52 6.71 -4.46 -7.50
C TYR A 52 5.72 -3.43 -6.95
N SER A 53 4.68 -3.91 -6.28
CA SER A 53 3.53 -3.09 -5.84
C SER A 53 3.24 -3.18 -4.33
N ALA A 54 4.21 -3.63 -3.54
CA ALA A 54 4.17 -3.58 -2.08
C ALA A 54 5.57 -3.79 -1.51
N LEU A 55 5.85 -3.24 -0.33
CA LEU A 55 7.15 -3.34 0.34
C LEU A 55 6.94 -3.44 1.85
N GLU A 56 7.58 -4.41 2.51
CA GLU A 56 7.42 -4.64 3.95
C GLU A 56 8.70 -5.18 4.60
N VAL A 57 9.02 -4.74 5.81
CA VAL A 57 9.99 -5.46 6.65
C VAL A 57 9.26 -6.46 7.52
N PHE A 58 9.44 -7.76 7.28
CA PHE A 58 8.78 -8.84 8.02
C PHE A 58 9.79 -9.94 8.36
N GLU A 59 9.82 -10.38 9.63
CA GLU A 59 10.75 -11.43 10.12
C GLU A 59 12.21 -11.18 9.72
N GLY A 60 12.66 -9.93 9.83
CA GLY A 60 14.04 -9.53 9.53
C GLY A 60 14.39 -9.53 8.04
N LYS A 61 13.39 -9.58 7.15
CA LYS A 61 13.53 -9.55 5.69
C LYS A 61 12.81 -8.35 5.12
N LEU A 62 13.37 -7.72 4.09
CA LEU A 62 12.67 -6.71 3.28
C LEU A 62 12.03 -7.43 2.10
N LEU A 63 10.71 -7.56 2.13
CA LEU A 63 9.93 -8.32 1.16
C LEU A 63 9.22 -7.39 0.18
N THR A 64 9.16 -7.80 -1.08
CA THR A 64 8.46 -7.13 -2.17
C THR A 64 7.64 -8.13 -2.99
N PHE A 65 6.62 -7.65 -3.71
CA PHE A 65 5.62 -8.51 -4.36
C PHE A 65 5.38 -8.06 -5.80
N ASP A 66 5.63 -8.96 -6.75
CA ASP A 66 5.42 -8.69 -8.18
C ASP A 66 3.96 -8.93 -8.56
N ASP A 67 3.28 -7.89 -9.05
CA ASP A 67 1.85 -7.90 -9.40
C ASP A 67 1.51 -8.75 -10.64
N ARG A 68 2.52 -9.19 -11.39
CA ARG A 68 2.38 -10.01 -12.60
C ARG A 68 2.53 -11.47 -12.28
N THR A 69 3.61 -11.78 -11.57
CA THR A 69 4.03 -13.15 -11.31
C THR A 69 3.49 -13.66 -9.98
N GLY A 70 2.99 -12.78 -9.10
CA GLY A 70 2.65 -13.11 -7.73
C GLY A 70 3.88 -13.54 -6.91
N ASN A 71 5.10 -13.35 -7.41
CA ASN A 71 6.31 -13.74 -6.70
C ASN A 71 6.47 -12.88 -5.45
N MET A 72 6.73 -13.53 -4.32
CA MET A 72 7.27 -12.85 -3.14
C MET A 72 8.79 -12.94 -3.18
N ASP A 73 9.43 -11.79 -3.17
CA ASP A 73 10.88 -11.66 -3.28
C ASP A 73 11.46 -10.97 -2.04
N GLU A 74 12.63 -11.40 -1.61
CA GLU A 74 13.44 -10.76 -0.60
C GLU A 74 14.48 -9.84 -1.26
N LEU A 75 14.55 -8.60 -0.80
CA LEU A 75 15.61 -7.66 -1.12
C LEU A 75 16.75 -7.87 -0.11
N VAL A 76 17.68 -8.75 -0.47
CA VAL A 76 18.82 -9.15 0.38
C VAL A 76 19.88 -8.05 0.34
N PRO A 77 20.26 -7.47 1.50
CA PRO A 77 21.36 -6.50 1.56
C PRO A 77 22.67 -7.05 1.00
N ALA A 78 23.35 -6.22 0.20
CA ALA A 78 24.70 -6.44 -0.28
C ALA A 78 25.64 -5.33 0.23
N GLU A 79 26.83 -5.18 -0.37
CA GLU A 79 27.78 -4.14 0.03
C GLU A 79 27.17 -2.72 -0.14
N GLY A 80 27.22 -1.94 0.95
CA GLY A 80 26.65 -0.59 0.99
C GLY A 80 25.12 -0.60 0.95
N LEU A 81 24.54 0.32 0.19
CA LEU A 81 23.09 0.44 -0.03
C LEU A 81 22.69 -0.22 -1.35
N SER A 82 23.18 -1.45 -1.55
CA SER A 82 22.88 -2.30 -2.71
C SER A 82 22.08 -3.52 -2.27
N PHE A 83 21.24 -4.06 -3.16
CA PHE A 83 20.35 -5.17 -2.85
C PHE A 83 20.31 -6.18 -3.99
N THR A 84 20.28 -7.46 -3.64
CA THR A 84 19.99 -8.56 -4.57
C THR A 84 18.55 -8.99 -4.39
N VAL A 85 17.84 -9.22 -5.50
CA VAL A 85 16.50 -9.82 -5.46
C VAL A 85 16.64 -11.33 -5.39
N ALA A 86 16.15 -11.95 -4.32
CA ALA A 86 16.10 -13.40 -4.15
C ALA A 86 14.65 -13.87 -3.96
N PRO A 87 14.27 -15.09 -4.38
CA PRO A 87 12.98 -15.64 -4.01
C PRO A 87 12.85 -15.77 -2.50
N ALA A 88 11.72 -15.33 -1.94
CA ALA A 88 11.36 -15.76 -0.60
C ALA A 88 11.04 -17.25 -0.61
N LEU A 89 11.52 -17.96 0.41
CA LEU A 89 11.42 -19.42 0.49
C LEU A 89 10.44 -19.86 1.57
N ALA A 90 9.62 -20.85 1.23
CA ALA A 90 8.79 -21.59 2.17
C ALA A 90 9.66 -22.55 3.00
N ALA A 91 9.07 -23.16 4.04
CA ALA A 91 9.77 -24.09 4.92
C ALA A 91 10.37 -25.31 4.20
N ASP A 92 9.79 -25.73 3.07
CA ASP A 92 10.28 -26.84 2.24
C ASP A 92 11.35 -26.41 1.21
N GLY A 93 11.75 -25.14 1.21
CA GLY A 93 12.73 -24.56 0.29
C GLY A 93 12.17 -24.18 -1.08
N SER A 94 10.86 -24.31 -1.30
CA SER A 94 10.21 -23.83 -2.52
C SER A 94 10.06 -22.31 -2.53
N ASN A 95 10.08 -21.72 -3.74
CA ASN A 95 9.81 -20.30 -3.91
C ASN A 95 8.35 -19.99 -3.56
N ILE A 96 8.14 -18.88 -2.87
CA ILE A 96 6.80 -18.43 -2.51
C ILE A 96 6.16 -17.66 -3.68
N GLN A 97 4.97 -18.10 -4.04
CA GLN A 97 4.09 -17.41 -4.98
C GLN A 97 2.75 -17.15 -4.32
N ILE A 98 2.33 -15.88 -4.33
CA ILE A 98 1.04 -15.40 -3.83
C ILE A 98 -0.01 -15.73 -4.89
N LEU A 99 -0.82 -16.76 -4.61
CA LEU A 99 -1.84 -17.25 -5.55
C LEU A 99 -3.18 -16.54 -5.35
N MET A 100 -3.91 -16.28 -6.44
CA MET A 100 -5.20 -15.61 -6.43
C MET A 100 -6.30 -16.47 -5.78
N GLY A 101 -7.28 -15.81 -5.14
CA GLY A 101 -8.40 -16.49 -4.50
C GLY A 101 -7.96 -17.35 -3.31
N ASP A 102 -8.61 -18.52 -3.18
CA ASP A 102 -8.39 -19.52 -2.14
C ASP A 102 -7.10 -20.34 -2.30
N GLY A 103 -6.27 -20.03 -3.31
CA GLY A 103 -5.01 -20.72 -3.58
C GLY A 103 -5.15 -22.07 -4.30
N SER A 104 -6.37 -22.54 -4.59
CA SER A 104 -6.60 -23.84 -5.23
C SER A 104 -6.14 -23.90 -6.69
N LYS A 105 -5.98 -22.75 -7.35
CA LYS A 105 -5.55 -22.64 -8.74
C LYS A 105 -4.18 -22.00 -8.81
N ASN A 106 -3.33 -22.53 -9.67
CA ASN A 106 -2.04 -21.92 -10.00
C ASN A 106 -2.24 -20.68 -10.91
N LYS A 107 -2.76 -19.60 -10.30
CA LYS A 107 -2.90 -18.27 -10.90
C LYS A 107 -2.32 -17.24 -9.95
N PRO A 108 -1.39 -16.39 -10.38
CA PRO A 108 -0.81 -15.38 -9.52
C PRO A 108 -1.85 -14.34 -9.09
N LEU A 109 -1.75 -13.87 -7.86
CA LEU A 109 -2.48 -12.70 -7.37
C LEU A 109 -1.76 -11.44 -7.86
N LYS A 110 -2.53 -10.48 -8.38
CA LYS A 110 -2.04 -9.12 -8.58
C LYS A 110 -1.91 -8.45 -7.21
N CYS A 111 -0.73 -8.51 -6.61
CA CYS A 111 -0.47 -7.92 -5.29
C CYS A 111 -0.44 -6.39 -5.42
N GLU A 112 -1.07 -5.66 -4.50
CA GLU A 112 -1.23 -4.19 -4.58
C GLU A 112 -0.96 -3.48 -3.26
N TRP A 113 -0.90 -4.22 -2.15
CA TRP A 113 -0.60 -3.67 -0.83
C TRP A 113 -0.14 -4.77 0.12
N SER A 114 0.63 -4.38 1.13
CA SER A 114 1.00 -5.22 2.27
C SER A 114 0.70 -4.52 3.59
N SER A 115 0.58 -5.28 4.67
CA SER A 115 0.46 -4.78 6.04
C SER A 115 0.88 -5.84 7.04
N GLN A 116 1.04 -5.47 8.30
CA GLN A 116 1.24 -6.43 9.39
C GLN A 116 0.14 -6.30 10.44
N LYS A 117 -0.32 -7.43 10.99
CA LYS A 117 -1.27 -7.48 12.11
C LYS A 117 -1.02 -8.74 12.92
N GLY A 118 -0.92 -8.60 14.24
CA GLY A 118 -0.77 -9.76 15.14
C GLY A 118 0.44 -10.65 14.82
N GLY A 119 1.56 -10.04 14.39
CA GLY A 119 2.78 -10.77 14.03
C GLY A 119 2.69 -11.55 12.70
N LYS A 120 1.67 -11.30 11.88
CA LYS A 120 1.52 -11.90 10.54
C LYS A 120 1.57 -10.81 9.48
N LEU A 121 2.06 -11.18 8.31
CA LEU A 121 2.06 -10.37 7.11
C LEU A 121 0.75 -10.59 6.33
N TYR A 122 0.13 -9.50 5.89
CA TYR A 122 -1.08 -9.49 5.07
C TYR A 122 -0.73 -8.93 3.70
N VAL A 123 -1.13 -9.63 2.64
CA VAL A 123 -0.91 -9.20 1.25
C VAL A 123 -2.23 -9.24 0.52
N GLY A 124 -2.65 -8.11 -0.05
CA GLY A 124 -3.90 -8.00 -0.79
C GLY A 124 -3.74 -7.49 -2.20
N SER A 125 -4.88 -7.42 -2.88
CA SER A 125 -5.02 -6.97 -4.26
C SER A 125 -6.01 -5.81 -4.33
N THR A 126 -6.57 -5.55 -5.50
CA THR A 126 -7.47 -4.42 -5.79
C THR A 126 -8.73 -4.41 -4.93
N GLY A 127 -9.14 -5.55 -4.35
CA GLY A 127 -10.29 -5.65 -3.46
C GLY A 127 -11.64 -5.57 -4.17
N LYS A 128 -11.67 -5.80 -5.49
CA LYS A 128 -12.90 -5.84 -6.28
C LYS A 128 -12.95 -7.07 -7.19
N GLU A 129 -14.11 -7.33 -7.76
CA GLU A 129 -14.28 -8.38 -8.74
C GLU A 129 -13.55 -8.05 -10.06
N ARG A 130 -13.12 -9.09 -10.78
CA ARG A 130 -12.79 -8.95 -12.21
C ARG A 130 -14.06 -9.06 -13.00
N THR A 131 -14.39 -8.02 -13.76
CA THR A 131 -15.51 -8.02 -14.70
C THR A 131 -15.03 -8.13 -16.14
N ASP A 132 -15.89 -8.63 -17.04
CA ASP A 132 -15.74 -8.48 -18.48
C ASP A 132 -16.23 -7.08 -18.95
N ASP A 133 -16.20 -6.84 -20.26
CA ASP A 133 -16.59 -5.56 -20.87
C ASP A 133 -18.10 -5.27 -20.76
N ASP A 134 -18.90 -6.32 -20.53
CA ASP A 134 -20.36 -6.22 -20.30
C ASP A 134 -20.68 -6.02 -18.80
N GLY A 135 -19.67 -6.00 -17.93
CA GLY A 135 -19.82 -5.84 -16.49
C GLY A 135 -20.17 -7.13 -15.73
N ASN A 136 -20.14 -8.30 -16.38
CA ASN A 136 -20.37 -9.57 -15.71
C ASN A 136 -19.14 -9.96 -14.89
N ILE A 137 -19.37 -10.55 -13.71
CA ILE A 137 -18.28 -11.06 -12.86
C ILE A 137 -17.65 -12.29 -13.52
N VAL A 138 -16.34 -12.21 -13.77
CA VAL A 138 -15.51 -13.33 -14.25
C VAL A 138 -14.94 -14.11 -13.07
N HIS A 139 -14.45 -13.43 -12.04
CA HIS A 139 -14.02 -14.02 -10.77
C HIS A 139 -13.88 -12.97 -9.66
N GLU A 140 -13.82 -13.44 -8.41
CA GLU A 140 -13.68 -12.60 -7.21
C GLU A 140 -12.32 -12.82 -6.51
N GLY A 141 -11.37 -13.48 -7.17
CA GLY A 141 -10.11 -13.89 -6.54
C GLY A 141 -9.19 -12.75 -6.06
N GLU A 142 -9.36 -11.53 -6.58
CA GLU A 142 -8.66 -10.31 -6.13
C GLU A 142 -9.24 -9.77 -4.80
N MET A 143 -10.35 -10.35 -4.31
CA MET A 143 -10.97 -10.02 -3.03
C MET A 143 -10.51 -10.95 -1.89
N TYR A 144 -9.55 -11.84 -2.14
CA TYR A 144 -8.92 -12.64 -1.10
C TYR A 144 -7.60 -11.99 -0.65
N VAL A 145 -7.35 -11.99 0.65
CA VAL A 145 -6.09 -11.54 1.27
C VAL A 145 -5.28 -12.75 1.72
N LYS A 146 -3.96 -12.66 1.60
CA LYS A 146 -3.03 -13.71 1.99
C LYS A 146 -2.41 -13.36 3.32
N ILE A 147 -2.57 -14.26 4.29
CA ILE A 147 -2.06 -14.10 5.64
C ILE A 147 -0.87 -15.04 5.77
N ILE A 148 0.32 -14.47 5.97
CA ILE A 148 1.58 -15.17 5.98
C ILE A 148 2.11 -15.16 7.41
N ASP A 149 2.32 -16.34 7.98
CA ASP A 149 2.87 -16.47 9.34
C ASP A 149 4.41 -16.34 9.35
N PRO A 150 5.05 -16.25 10.53
CA PRO A 150 6.51 -16.17 10.62
C PRO A 150 7.26 -17.38 10.03
N ALA A 151 6.60 -18.53 9.89
CA ALA A 151 7.14 -19.73 9.24
C ALA A 151 6.92 -19.73 7.72
N MET A 152 6.39 -18.63 7.16
CA MET A 152 6.08 -18.43 5.75
C MET A 152 4.98 -19.34 5.20
N ASN A 153 4.10 -19.87 6.07
CA ASN A 153 2.89 -20.56 5.64
C ASN A 153 1.83 -19.53 5.24
N ILE A 154 1.07 -19.83 4.19
CA ILE A 154 0.04 -18.94 3.64
C ILE A 154 -1.34 -19.47 3.95
N GLU A 155 -2.14 -18.63 4.61
CA GLU A 155 -3.58 -18.76 4.72
C GLU A 155 -4.26 -17.83 3.68
N HIS A 156 -5.33 -18.32 3.05
CA HIS A 156 -6.10 -17.58 2.06
C HIS A 156 -7.43 -17.11 2.68
N ALA A 157 -7.50 -15.85 3.08
CA ALA A 157 -8.67 -15.29 3.73
C ALA A 157 -9.61 -14.62 2.71
N ASP A 158 -10.89 -14.97 2.77
CA ASP A 158 -11.93 -14.33 1.99
C ASP A 158 -12.32 -12.99 2.63
N TRP A 159 -12.01 -11.88 1.95
CA TRP A 159 -12.27 -10.53 2.43
C TRP A 159 -13.45 -9.87 1.72
N ARG A 160 -14.24 -10.63 0.95
CA ARG A 160 -15.46 -10.12 0.31
C ARG A 160 -16.38 -9.37 1.28
N PRO A 161 -16.66 -9.87 2.51
CA PRO A 161 -17.51 -9.14 3.44
C PRO A 161 -16.96 -7.74 3.79
N LEU A 162 -15.66 -7.66 4.11
CA LEU A 162 -14.99 -6.41 4.45
C LEU A 162 -15.00 -5.44 3.26
N TYR A 163 -14.58 -5.88 2.08
CA TYR A 163 -14.58 -5.02 0.88
C TYR A 163 -15.99 -4.55 0.51
N ASN A 164 -17.01 -5.39 0.68
CA ASN A 164 -18.39 -5.00 0.45
C ASN A 164 -18.89 -3.98 1.49
N GLY A 165 -18.49 -4.09 2.76
CA GLY A 165 -18.77 -3.10 3.78
C GLY A 165 -18.14 -1.73 3.45
N LEU A 166 -16.89 -1.73 2.95
CA LEU A 166 -16.25 -0.51 2.45
C LEU A 166 -17.03 0.08 1.25
N ARG A 167 -17.47 -0.75 0.31
CA ARG A 167 -18.27 -0.32 -0.85
C ARG A 167 -19.64 0.20 -0.47
N ASP A 168 -20.27 -0.36 0.54
CA ASP A 168 -21.53 0.15 1.09
C ASP A 168 -21.33 1.57 1.61
N ALA A 169 -20.27 1.80 2.40
CA ALA A 169 -19.93 3.11 2.96
C ALA A 169 -19.70 4.19 1.89
N SER A 170 -19.00 3.87 0.79
CA SER A 170 -18.73 4.83 -0.30
C SER A 170 -19.82 4.91 -1.37
N ILE A 171 -20.88 4.10 -1.26
CA ILE A 171 -21.99 4.01 -2.22
C ILE A 171 -21.49 3.52 -3.59
N THR A 172 -20.71 2.44 -3.59
CA THR A 172 -20.05 1.86 -4.77
C THR A 172 -20.26 0.34 -4.83
N LYS A 173 -21.48 -0.11 -4.53
CA LYS A 173 -21.88 -1.52 -4.58
C LYS A 173 -21.69 -2.15 -5.97
N GLN A 174 -21.56 -3.47 -6.00
CA GLN A 174 -21.42 -4.25 -7.24
C GLN A 174 -22.53 -3.93 -8.24
N GLY A 175 -22.14 -3.85 -9.51
CA GLY A 175 -23.02 -3.46 -10.63
C GLY A 175 -23.30 -1.96 -10.72
N ALA A 176 -23.18 -1.20 -9.63
CA ALA A 176 -23.36 0.25 -9.61
C ALA A 176 -22.03 1.02 -9.56
N GLY A 177 -20.98 0.43 -8.99
CA GLY A 177 -19.70 1.07 -8.75
C GLY A 177 -18.60 0.12 -8.29
N TYR A 178 -17.44 0.70 -7.98
CA TYR A 178 -16.26 -0.01 -7.50
C TYR A 178 -15.33 0.89 -6.69
N ILE A 179 -14.45 0.24 -5.93
CA ILE A 179 -13.26 0.82 -5.31
C ILE A 179 -12.06 -0.04 -5.75
N ILE A 180 -10.89 0.57 -5.92
CA ILE A 180 -9.62 -0.12 -6.12
C ILE A 180 -8.67 0.30 -5.00
N HIS A 181 -8.21 -0.69 -4.24
CA HIS A 181 -7.28 -0.52 -3.13
C HIS A 181 -5.84 -0.83 -3.58
N GLU A 182 -4.92 0.11 -3.30
CA GLU A 182 -3.46 -0.04 -3.44
C GLU A 182 -2.77 0.46 -2.15
N GLY A 183 -3.50 0.39 -1.03
CA GLY A 183 -3.03 0.91 0.25
C GLY A 183 -3.98 0.51 1.35
N ALA A 184 -3.51 -0.39 2.22
CA ALA A 184 -4.21 -0.81 3.42
C ALA A 184 -3.21 -1.07 4.54
N ARG A 185 -3.48 -0.57 5.75
CA ARG A 185 -2.63 -0.79 6.92
C ARG A 185 -3.49 -1.06 8.16
N TRP A 186 -3.09 -2.03 8.95
CA TRP A 186 -3.66 -2.24 10.28
C TRP A 186 -2.96 -1.33 11.29
N SER A 187 -3.74 -0.77 12.22
CA SER A 187 -3.21 -0.07 13.39
C SER A 187 -3.53 -0.86 14.65
N ASP A 188 -2.49 -1.34 15.34
CA ASP A 188 -2.66 -1.96 16.66
C ASP A 188 -3.12 -0.94 17.72
N VAL A 189 -2.77 0.33 17.53
CA VAL A 189 -3.16 1.43 18.43
C VAL A 189 -4.67 1.66 18.38
N HIS A 190 -5.24 1.70 17.18
CA HIS A 190 -6.65 2.02 16.97
C HIS A 190 -7.54 0.77 16.90
N GLY A 191 -6.95 -0.42 16.68
CA GLY A 191 -7.71 -1.65 16.47
C GLY A 191 -8.55 -1.65 15.19
N LEU A 192 -8.08 -0.94 14.16
CA LEU A 192 -8.80 -0.76 12.89
C LEU A 192 -7.87 -0.99 11.71
N TRP A 193 -8.45 -1.47 10.62
CA TRP A 193 -7.87 -1.36 9.29
C TRP A 193 -8.12 0.02 8.72
N PHE A 194 -7.09 0.62 8.13
CA PHE A 194 -7.15 1.85 7.37
C PHE A 194 -6.92 1.54 5.90
N PHE A 195 -7.69 2.19 5.02
CA PHE A 195 -7.56 2.08 3.58
C PHE A 195 -7.52 3.46 2.95
N LEU A 196 -6.56 3.68 2.06
CA LEU A 196 -6.52 4.84 1.17
C LEU A 196 -6.68 4.31 -0.26
N PRO A 197 -7.91 4.06 -0.74
CA PRO A 197 -8.12 3.56 -2.10
C PRO A 197 -7.51 4.48 -3.15
N ARG A 198 -6.85 3.90 -4.16
CA ARG A 198 -6.36 4.65 -5.31
C ARG A 198 -7.53 5.27 -6.06
N LYS A 199 -8.55 4.45 -6.35
CA LYS A 199 -9.68 4.82 -7.23
C LYS A 199 -11.01 4.43 -6.63
N ALA A 200 -12.05 5.21 -6.96
CA ALA A 200 -13.43 4.83 -6.69
C ALA A 200 -14.40 5.45 -7.70
N SER A 201 -15.49 4.75 -7.99
CA SER A 201 -16.52 5.19 -8.92
C SER A 201 -17.89 4.70 -8.48
N ARG A 202 -18.89 5.59 -8.56
CA ARG A 202 -20.33 5.26 -8.44
C ARG A 202 -20.98 4.95 -9.79
N LYS A 203 -20.16 4.51 -10.75
CA LYS A 203 -20.55 4.00 -12.06
C LYS A 203 -19.81 2.68 -12.29
N PRO A 204 -20.35 1.76 -13.11
CA PRO A 204 -19.68 0.53 -13.49
C PRO A 204 -18.24 0.75 -13.97
N TYR A 205 -17.41 -0.27 -13.81
CA TYR A 205 -16.04 -0.27 -14.28
C TYR A 205 -15.99 -0.13 -15.80
N ASP A 206 -15.13 0.76 -16.26
CA ASP A 206 -14.79 0.99 -17.66
C ASP A 206 -13.31 1.37 -17.68
N GLU A 207 -12.50 0.65 -18.46
CA GLU A 207 -11.03 0.76 -18.42
C GLU A 207 -10.56 2.19 -18.77
N ILE A 208 -11.22 2.84 -19.73
CA ILE A 208 -10.85 4.19 -20.18
C ILE A 208 -11.27 5.23 -19.13
N ALA A 209 -12.49 5.14 -18.60
CA ALA A 209 -12.98 6.05 -17.58
C ALA A 209 -12.22 5.92 -16.26
N ASP A 210 -11.80 4.69 -15.90
CA ASP A 210 -11.03 4.36 -14.69
C ASP A 210 -9.70 5.11 -14.61
N THR A 211 -9.09 5.44 -15.76
CA THR A 211 -7.85 6.25 -15.81
C THR A 211 -7.96 7.58 -15.05
N LYS A 212 -9.19 8.11 -14.89
CA LYS A 212 -9.49 9.41 -14.24
C LYS A 212 -10.30 9.26 -12.94
N LYS A 213 -10.26 8.09 -12.29
CA LYS A 213 -11.05 7.80 -11.07
C LYS A 213 -10.28 7.87 -9.78
N CYS A 214 -9.09 8.47 -9.78
CA CYS A 214 -8.35 8.63 -8.54
C CYS A 214 -9.17 9.42 -7.51
N ILE A 215 -9.07 9.00 -6.25
CA ILE A 215 -9.84 9.54 -5.14
C ILE A 215 -8.94 9.93 -3.97
N ASN A 216 -9.48 10.79 -3.11
CA ASN A 216 -8.82 11.37 -1.96
C ASN A 216 -9.58 10.97 -0.67
N LEU A 217 -9.91 9.69 -0.55
CA LEU A 217 -10.70 9.11 0.54
C LEU A 217 -9.81 8.23 1.42
N MET A 218 -9.89 8.43 2.73
CA MET A 218 -9.41 7.52 3.76
C MET A 218 -10.61 6.84 4.41
N MET A 219 -10.49 5.54 4.64
CA MET A 219 -11.53 4.70 5.25
C MET A 219 -10.92 3.98 6.44
N ALA A 220 -11.65 3.85 7.55
CA ALA A 220 -11.24 2.99 8.66
C ALA A 220 -12.38 2.08 9.14
N ALA A 221 -12.09 0.80 9.36
CA ALA A 221 -13.07 -0.21 9.71
C ALA A 221 -12.48 -1.31 10.60
N ALA A 222 -13.34 -1.94 11.41
CA ALA A 222 -12.98 -3.16 12.13
C ALA A 222 -12.71 -4.32 11.15
N ASP A 223 -12.00 -5.34 11.61
CA ASP A 223 -11.66 -6.52 10.82
C ASP A 223 -12.85 -7.45 10.54
N ASP A 224 -13.92 -7.33 11.31
CA ASP A 224 -15.13 -8.15 11.26
C ASP A 224 -16.38 -7.40 10.78
N ILE A 225 -16.19 -6.25 10.11
CA ILE A 225 -17.30 -5.47 9.59
C ILE A 225 -18.17 -6.28 8.62
N ASP A 226 -19.48 -6.23 8.82
CA ASP A 226 -20.47 -6.85 7.95
C ASP A 226 -20.57 -6.12 6.61
N GLU A 227 -20.86 -6.87 5.54
CA GLU A 227 -20.96 -6.34 4.17
C GLU A 227 -22.04 -5.28 3.95
N THR A 228 -23.00 -5.19 4.87
CA THR A 228 -24.09 -4.20 4.85
C THR A 228 -23.97 -3.10 5.91
N ALA A 229 -22.89 -3.11 6.69
CA ALA A 229 -22.68 -2.19 7.80
C ALA A 229 -21.76 -1.01 7.43
N GLY A 230 -21.94 -0.42 6.25
CA GLY A 230 -21.13 0.70 5.78
C GLY A 230 -21.22 1.95 6.66
N ASP A 231 -22.26 2.07 7.48
CA ASP A 231 -22.43 3.11 8.50
C ASP A 231 -21.39 3.01 9.64
N LYS A 232 -20.73 1.86 9.80
CA LYS A 232 -19.64 1.64 10.76
C LYS A 232 -18.25 1.98 10.21
N VAL A 233 -18.14 2.31 8.93
CA VAL A 233 -16.87 2.71 8.31
C VAL A 233 -16.66 4.20 8.53
N HIS A 234 -15.54 4.57 9.14
CA HIS A 234 -15.13 5.97 9.22
C HIS A 234 -14.63 6.43 7.85
N LEU A 235 -15.08 7.60 7.40
CA LEU A 235 -14.69 8.19 6.12
C LEU A 235 -14.11 9.58 6.34
N GLN A 236 -12.95 9.86 5.77
CA GLN A 236 -12.30 11.16 5.81
C GLN A 236 -11.69 11.49 4.45
N SER A 237 -11.99 12.65 3.89
CA SER A 237 -11.24 13.12 2.72
C SER A 237 -9.87 13.62 3.13
N TYR A 238 -8.83 13.30 2.37
CA TYR A 238 -7.45 13.73 2.62
C TYR A 238 -6.88 14.46 1.41
N LEU A 239 -6.08 15.51 1.61
CA LEU A 239 -5.46 16.30 0.52
C LEU A 239 -6.46 16.78 -0.56
N ASP A 240 -5.94 17.48 -1.55
CA ASP A 240 -6.73 17.83 -2.73
C ASP A 240 -6.95 16.63 -3.66
N LYS A 241 -8.15 16.56 -4.22
CA LYS A 241 -8.53 15.53 -5.20
C LYS A 241 -8.00 15.87 -6.58
N PHE A 242 -7.27 14.92 -7.17
CA PHE A 242 -6.81 14.98 -8.55
C PHE A 242 -7.26 13.72 -9.30
N PRO A 243 -7.87 13.81 -10.49
CA PRO A 243 -8.41 12.63 -11.19
C PRO A 243 -7.38 11.58 -11.58
N LEU A 244 -6.12 11.99 -11.80
CA LEU A 244 -5.02 11.14 -12.29
C LEU A 244 -4.01 10.77 -11.21
N ARG A 245 -4.16 11.29 -9.98
CA ARG A 245 -3.22 11.10 -8.87
C ARG A 245 -3.94 10.48 -7.68
N GLY A 246 -3.59 9.25 -7.36
CA GLY A 246 -4.19 8.46 -6.29
C GLY A 246 -3.14 7.88 -5.35
N CYS A 247 -3.57 7.47 -4.16
CA CYS A 247 -2.70 6.72 -3.23
C CYS A 247 -2.15 5.47 -3.91
N SER A 248 -0.86 5.23 -3.71
CA SER A 248 -0.16 4.02 -4.15
C SER A 248 0.51 3.26 -3.02
N ASP A 249 0.67 3.88 -1.84
CA ASP A 249 0.91 3.23 -0.54
C ASP A 249 0.85 4.30 0.57
N PHE A 250 0.77 3.88 1.83
CA PHE A 250 0.94 4.76 2.98
C PHE A 250 1.47 4.00 4.20
N LEU A 251 2.07 4.73 5.14
CA LEU A 251 2.58 4.22 6.40
C LEU A 251 2.15 5.11 7.56
N PHE A 252 1.86 4.51 8.71
CA PHE A 252 1.82 5.26 9.96
C PHE A 252 3.23 5.70 10.35
N VAL A 253 3.40 6.95 10.78
CA VAL A 253 4.70 7.47 11.20
C VAL A 253 5.01 6.94 12.61
N PRO A 254 6.14 6.24 12.83
CA PRO A 254 6.49 5.67 14.12
C PRO A 254 6.57 6.73 15.22
N GLY A 255 6.17 6.36 16.43
CA GLY A 255 6.18 7.26 17.59
C GLY A 255 5.06 8.31 17.60
N THR A 256 4.08 8.21 16.69
CA THR A 256 2.93 9.13 16.61
C THR A 256 1.61 8.51 17.08
N ASN A 257 1.66 7.31 17.69
CA ASN A 257 0.47 6.52 18.03
C ASN A 257 -0.46 6.33 16.82
N ASP A 258 0.13 6.04 15.66
CA ASP A 258 -0.56 5.94 14.37
C ASP A 258 -1.45 7.15 14.03
N GLY A 259 -1.13 8.32 14.60
CA GLY A 259 -1.88 9.56 14.39
C GLY A 259 -1.45 10.33 13.15
N HIS A 260 -0.22 10.10 12.67
CA HIS A 260 0.31 10.69 11.45
C HIS A 260 0.51 9.62 10.37
N ILE A 261 0.13 9.95 9.14
CA ILE A 261 0.25 9.09 7.97
C ILE A 261 1.22 9.74 6.98
N PHE A 262 2.29 9.04 6.63
CA PHE A 262 3.07 9.31 5.42
C PHE A 262 2.37 8.64 4.24
N VAL A 263 1.95 9.42 3.25
CA VAL A 263 1.23 8.92 2.07
C VAL A 263 2.04 9.20 0.81
N ILE A 264 2.12 8.21 -0.08
CA ILE A 264 2.63 8.40 -1.44
C ILE A 264 1.49 8.29 -2.44
N ARG A 265 1.53 9.14 -3.46
CA ARG A 265 0.58 9.12 -4.57
C ARG A 265 1.31 9.05 -5.89
N THR A 266 0.86 8.19 -6.81
CA THR A 266 1.38 8.17 -8.17
C THR A 266 0.39 8.82 -9.13
N GLU A 267 0.93 9.55 -10.11
CA GLU A 267 0.20 10.23 -11.16
C GLU A 267 0.64 9.71 -12.52
N GLU A 268 -0.34 9.37 -13.34
CA GLU A 268 -0.16 9.00 -14.75
C GLU A 268 -0.85 10.04 -15.61
N ALA A 269 -0.07 11.01 -16.08
CA ALA A 269 -0.58 12.06 -16.94
C ALA A 269 -0.97 11.51 -18.32
N LEU A 270 -1.89 12.19 -19.01
CA LEU A 270 -2.37 11.78 -20.32
C LEU A 270 -1.28 11.79 -21.41
N ASP A 271 -0.19 12.52 -21.19
CA ASP A 271 0.99 12.56 -22.05
C ASP A 271 2.01 11.45 -21.74
N GLY A 272 1.69 10.55 -20.81
CA GLY A 272 2.56 9.47 -20.36
C GLY A 272 3.56 9.88 -19.27
N THR A 273 3.54 11.12 -18.79
CA THR A 273 4.39 11.55 -17.69
C THR A 273 3.97 10.83 -16.40
N ILE A 274 4.94 10.17 -15.77
CA ILE A 274 4.77 9.50 -14.49
C ILE A 274 5.43 10.33 -13.40
N THR A 275 4.71 10.62 -12.32
CA THR A 275 5.26 11.33 -11.16
C THR A 275 4.78 10.68 -9.87
N THR A 276 5.68 10.53 -8.90
CA THR A 276 5.34 10.17 -7.53
C THR A 276 5.41 11.39 -6.63
N TYR A 277 4.40 11.55 -5.77
CA TYR A 277 4.28 12.60 -4.78
C TYR A 277 4.26 12.01 -3.37
N ALA A 278 4.61 12.82 -2.38
CA ALA A 278 4.55 12.43 -0.97
C ALA A 278 4.00 13.56 -0.09
N SER A 279 3.32 13.21 0.98
CA SER A 279 2.80 14.13 2.00
C SER A 279 2.75 13.44 3.37
N VAL A 280 2.60 14.23 4.43
CA VAL A 280 2.27 13.73 5.77
C VAL A 280 1.00 14.42 6.23
N ILE A 281 0.04 13.65 6.73
CA ILE A 281 -1.26 14.13 7.21
C ILE A 281 -1.60 13.52 8.57
N THR A 282 -2.48 14.14 9.35
CA THR A 282 -3.12 13.48 10.50
C THR A 282 -4.32 12.63 10.06
N LEU A 283 -4.91 11.85 10.98
CA LEU A 283 -6.16 11.12 10.74
C LEU A 283 -7.35 12.06 10.43
N GLU A 284 -7.31 13.30 10.91
CA GLU A 284 -8.29 14.35 10.59
C GLU A 284 -7.95 15.10 9.29
N ALA A 285 -6.99 14.59 8.52
CA ALA A 285 -6.49 15.18 7.28
C ALA A 285 -5.84 16.57 7.42
N LYS A 286 -5.35 16.95 8.61
CA LYS A 286 -4.49 18.12 8.75
C LYS A 286 -3.16 17.85 8.04
N VAL A 287 -2.76 18.72 7.12
CA VAL A 287 -1.49 18.60 6.40
C VAL A 287 -0.32 18.99 7.32
N LEU A 288 0.65 18.08 7.43
CA LEU A 288 1.87 18.24 8.22
C LEU A 288 3.14 18.32 7.37
N MET A 289 3.04 17.91 6.11
CA MET A 289 3.99 18.17 5.03
C MET A 289 3.20 18.44 3.77
N THR A 290 3.28 19.66 3.24
CA THR A 290 2.68 19.99 1.94
C THR A 290 3.13 18.97 0.90
N GLU A 291 2.22 18.51 0.05
CA GLU A 291 2.55 17.51 -0.94
C GLU A 291 3.69 17.98 -1.86
N CYS A 292 4.75 17.19 -1.94
CA CYS A 292 5.91 17.47 -2.78
C CYS A 292 6.15 16.37 -3.81
N VAL A 293 6.81 16.71 -4.91
CA VAL A 293 7.28 15.71 -5.88
C VAL A 293 8.38 14.89 -5.24
N LEU A 294 8.15 13.59 -5.10
CA LEU A 294 9.13 12.64 -4.56
C LEU A 294 10.04 12.10 -5.69
N ALA A 295 9.47 11.77 -6.85
CA ALA A 295 10.23 11.33 -8.03
C ALA A 295 9.50 11.63 -9.34
N LYS A 296 10.26 11.82 -10.43
CA LYS A 296 9.75 11.94 -11.81
C LYS A 296 10.20 10.74 -12.63
N GLY A 297 9.34 10.26 -13.54
CA GLY A 297 9.59 9.08 -14.36
C GLY A 297 9.55 7.76 -13.58
N ARG A 298 8.97 7.76 -12.37
CA ARG A 298 8.87 6.59 -11.47
C ARG A 298 7.50 6.57 -10.80
N LYS A 299 6.92 5.39 -10.71
CA LYS A 299 5.86 5.08 -9.74
C LYS A 299 6.52 4.38 -8.56
N PHE A 300 6.35 4.91 -7.36
CA PHE A 300 6.58 4.14 -6.15
C PHE A 300 5.23 3.63 -5.64
N GLU A 301 5.11 2.32 -5.57
CA GLU A 301 3.87 1.59 -5.25
C GLU A 301 4.10 0.66 -4.04
N GLY A 302 5.12 0.96 -3.24
CA GLY A 302 5.42 0.28 -1.99
C GLY A 302 6.39 1.12 -1.16
N ALA A 303 6.12 1.23 0.12
CA ALA A 303 6.95 1.93 1.09
C ALA A 303 7.09 1.09 2.37
N ALA A 304 8.25 1.16 3.03
CA ALA A 304 8.47 0.49 4.29
C ALA A 304 9.38 1.32 5.21
N TRP A 305 9.16 1.21 6.52
CA TRP A 305 10.13 1.70 7.51
C TRP A 305 11.28 0.71 7.62
N VAL A 306 12.48 1.14 7.25
CA VAL A 306 13.68 0.29 7.20
C VAL A 306 14.72 0.66 8.27
N GLY A 307 14.39 1.54 9.22
CA GLY A 307 15.32 1.93 10.28
C GLY A 307 15.80 0.73 11.09
N GLY A 308 17.09 0.42 11.03
CA GLY A 308 17.69 -0.74 11.70
C GLY A 308 17.59 -2.06 10.93
N PHE A 309 16.99 -2.08 9.74
CA PHE A 309 17.03 -3.21 8.84
C PHE A 309 18.31 -3.21 8.00
N GLY A 310 19.07 -4.31 8.03
CA GLY A 310 20.22 -4.52 7.14
C GLY A 310 21.24 -3.36 7.16
N PRO A 311 21.47 -2.67 6.03
CA PRO A 311 22.47 -1.61 5.92
C PRO A 311 21.94 -0.24 6.40
N PHE A 312 20.65 -0.14 6.72
CA PHE A 312 20.06 1.11 7.13
C PHE A 312 20.36 1.38 8.61
N PRO A 313 20.76 2.62 8.96
CA PRO A 313 20.97 2.97 10.35
C PRO A 313 19.67 2.75 11.15
N PRO A 314 19.77 2.45 12.46
CA PRO A 314 18.62 2.50 13.35
C PRO A 314 17.86 3.82 13.17
N ALA A 315 16.54 3.79 13.37
CA ALA A 315 15.78 5.03 13.46
C ALA A 315 16.46 5.97 14.47
N GLY A 316 16.51 7.26 14.16
CA GLY A 316 17.00 8.27 15.11
C GLY A 316 16.18 8.22 16.41
N PRO A 317 16.66 8.85 17.51
CA PRO A 317 15.96 8.80 18.79
C PRO A 317 14.50 9.22 18.61
N SER A 318 13.60 8.26 18.75
CA SER A 318 12.16 8.49 18.85
C SER A 318 11.87 8.77 20.32
N ASP A 319 12.19 9.97 20.80
CA ASP A 319 11.47 10.44 21.99
C ASP A 319 10.00 10.36 21.61
N THR A 320 9.23 9.50 22.29
CA THR A 320 7.81 9.35 22.02
C THR A 320 7.21 10.74 22.11
N VAL A 321 6.86 11.34 20.97
CA VAL A 321 6.16 12.61 20.97
C VAL A 321 4.73 12.26 21.36
N ILE A 322 4.47 12.27 22.67
CA ILE A 322 3.11 12.18 23.17
C ILE A 322 2.41 13.45 22.67
N PHE A 323 1.58 13.30 21.64
CA PHE A 323 0.65 14.33 21.22
C PHE A 323 -0.35 14.53 22.35
N ASN A 324 -0.06 15.49 23.22
CA ASN A 324 -1.04 15.95 24.20
C ASN A 324 -2.22 16.53 23.41
N ALA A 325 -3.30 15.75 23.29
CA ALA A 325 -4.60 16.27 22.91
C ALA A 325 -4.87 17.46 23.83
N ALA A 326 -4.99 18.65 23.25
CA ALA A 326 -5.18 19.89 23.99
C ALA A 326 -6.30 19.69 25.02
N ALA A 327 -5.95 19.93 26.28
CA ALA A 327 -6.92 20.10 27.35
C ALA A 327 -7.86 21.24 26.94
N SER A 328 -9.08 20.91 26.52
CA SER A 328 -10.21 21.82 26.48
C SER A 328 -10.65 22.11 27.92
N GLY A 329 -9.81 22.84 28.64
CA GLY A 329 -10.15 23.43 29.93
C GLY A 329 -11.03 24.64 29.72
N ALA A 330 -12.31 24.40 29.43
CA ALA A 330 -13.34 25.40 29.71
C ALA A 330 -13.55 25.41 31.23
N THR A 331 -12.95 26.36 31.93
CA THR A 331 -13.36 26.71 33.30
C THR A 331 -14.66 27.51 33.23
N PRO A 332 -15.69 27.17 34.02
CA PRO A 332 -16.87 28.01 34.16
C PRO A 332 -16.57 29.17 35.11
N GLU A 333 -16.85 30.40 34.65
CA GLU A 333 -17.31 31.51 35.49
C GLU A 333 -18.71 31.92 35.05
#